data_AF-A0A353U067-F1
#
_entry.id   AF-A0A353U067-F1
#
_cell.length_a   1.000
_cell.length_b   1.000
_cell.length_c   1.000
_cell.angle_alpha   90.00
_cell.angle_beta   90.00
_cell.angle_gamma   90.00
#
_symmetry.space_group_name_H-M   'P 1'
#
loop_
_entity.id
_entity.type
_entity.pdbx_description
1 polymer ?
#
loop_
_entity_poly.entity_id
_entity_poly.type
_entity_poly.pdbx_seq_one_letter_code
_entity_poly.pdbx_strand_id
1 'polypeptide(L)' 'MSSEGKAQDLDYYVTVKTNMGNIRIRLYNETPEHRREFLKLVNNKHFDGTLFYRVIKDFVIQGGSSDSRNAPPGKS' A
#
# COMPACT_ATOMS: atom_id res chain seq x y z
N MET A 1 37.82 -5.69 17.13
CA MET A 1 36.69 -6.47 17.65
C MET A 1 35.72 -5.47 18.26
N SER A 2 34.44 -5.32 17.93
CA SER A 2 33.57 -5.73 16.83
C SER A 2 32.32 -4.86 17.03
N SER A 3 31.85 -4.16 16.01
CA SER A 3 30.46 -3.70 15.92
C SER A 3 30.21 -3.35 14.46
N GLU A 4 29.94 -4.37 13.66
CA GLU A 4 28.60 -4.63 13.11
C GLU A 4 28.18 -3.50 12.17
N GLY A 5 28.29 -3.80 10.86
CA GLY A 5 27.92 -2.87 9.80
C GLY A 5 26.47 -2.43 9.95
N LYS A 6 26.22 -1.13 9.88
CA LYS A 6 24.88 -0.61 9.62
C LYS A 6 24.35 -1.27 8.35
N ALA A 7 23.39 -2.18 8.48
CA ALA A 7 22.56 -2.57 7.36
C ALA A 7 22.04 -1.27 6.74
N GLN A 8 22.28 -1.06 5.45
CA GLN A 8 21.78 0.13 4.76
C GLN A 8 20.27 0.23 5.02
N ASP A 9 19.80 1.38 5.51
CA ASP A 9 18.38 1.69 5.66
C ASP A 9 17.76 1.74 4.26
N LEU A 10 17.41 0.56 3.73
CA LEU A 10 16.74 0.44 2.45
C LEU A 10 15.29 0.87 2.66
N ASP A 11 14.98 2.08 2.20
CA ASP A 11 13.61 2.56 2.13
C ASP A 11 12.81 1.76 1.09
N TYR A 12 11.68 1.22 1.51
CA TYR A 12 10.77 0.53 0.61
C TYR A 12 9.77 1.52 0.02
N TYR A 13 9.73 1.61 -1.30
CA TYR A 13 8.75 2.44 -2.02
C TYR A 13 7.78 1.58 -2.83
N VAL A 14 6.49 1.90 -2.75
CA VAL A 14 5.43 1.30 -3.56
C VAL A 14 4.72 2.39 -4.34
N THR A 15 4.46 2.14 -5.62
CA THR A 15 3.67 3.05 -6.46
C THR A 15 2.30 2.47 -6.69
N VAL A 16 1.27 3.18 -6.23
CA VAL A 16 -0.14 2.87 -6.50
C VAL A 16 -0.55 3.65 -7.75
N LYS A 17 -0.82 2.93 -8.83
CA LYS A 17 -1.34 3.53 -10.07
C LYS A 17 -2.86 3.63 -9.97
N THR A 18 -3.39 4.82 -10.12
CA THR A 18 -4.83 5.09 -10.12
C THR A 18 -5.24 5.72 -11.44
N ASN A 19 -6.54 5.77 -11.72
CA ASN A 19 -7.09 6.52 -12.85
C ASN A 19 -6.90 8.04 -12.73
N MET A 20 -6.57 8.55 -11.55
CA MET A 20 -6.34 9.98 -11.28
C MET A 20 -4.84 10.33 -11.24
N GLY A 21 -3.95 9.35 -11.45
CA GLY A 21 -2.50 9.50 -11.38
C GLY A 21 -1.82 8.52 -10.42
N ASN A 22 -0.52 8.72 -10.22
CA ASN A 22 0.31 7.84 -9.41
C ASN A 22 0.51 8.39 -8.00
N ILE A 23 0.34 7.52 -7.01
CA ILE A 23 0.66 7.81 -5.60
C ILE A 23 1.92 7.00 -5.25
N ARG A 24 2.96 7.67 -4.75
CA ARG A 24 4.18 7.01 -4.28
C ARG A 24 4.18 6.97 -2.76
N ILE A 25 4.25 5.77 -2.20
CA ILE A 25 4.20 5.50 -0.76
C ILE A 25 5.58 5.03 -0.30
N ARG A 26 6.10 5.63 0.76
CA ARG A 26 7.27 5.13 1.51
C ARG A 26 6.78 4.26 2.67
N LEU A 27 7.32 3.06 2.81
CA LEU A 27 7.05 2.17 3.93
C LEU A 27 8.19 2.27 4.94
N TYR A 28 7.82 2.58 6.17
CA TYR A 28 8.74 2.78 7.28
C TYR A 28 9.29 1.45 7.80
N ASN A 29 10.51 1.49 8.35
CA ASN A 29 11.22 0.30 8.80
C ASN A 29 10.73 -0.20 10.17
N GLU A 30 10.12 0.69 10.95
CA GLU A 30 9.62 0.56 12.30
C GLU A 30 8.44 -0.43 12.43
N THR A 31 7.75 -0.75 11.32
CA THR A 31 6.64 -1.71 11.29
C THR A 31 6.94 -2.89 10.34
N PRO A 32 7.91 -3.77 10.67
CA PRO A 32 8.43 -4.77 9.74
C PRO A 32 7.41 -5.82 9.32
N GLU A 33 6.56 -6.31 10.24
CA GLU A 33 5.58 -7.34 9.92
C GLU A 33 4.47 -6.82 9.00
N HIS A 34 3.95 -5.62 9.27
CA HIS A 34 2.94 -4.98 8.41
C HIS A 34 3.51 -4.68 7.03
N ARG A 35 4.75 -4.17 6.96
CA ARG A 35 5.47 -3.93 5.70
C ARG A 35 5.60 -5.22 4.89
N ARG A 36 6.02 -6.31 5.53
CA ARG A 36 6.22 -7.63 4.90
C ARG A 36 4.91 -8.16 4.30
N GLU A 37 3.83 -8.15 5.06
CA GLU A 37 2.54 -8.66 4.54
C GLU A 37 1.97 -7.74 3.45
N PHE A 38 2.10 -6.41 3.59
CA PHE A 38 1.69 -5.47 2.54
C PHE A 38 2.45 -5.71 1.23
N LEU A 39 3.78 -5.83 1.29
CA LEU A 39 4.61 -6.10 0.11
C LEU A 39 4.27 -7.45 -0.54
N LYS A 40 3.97 -8.48 0.26
CA LYS A 40 3.48 -9.77 -0.24
C LYS A 40 2.17 -9.62 -1.01
N LEU A 41 1.20 -8.86 -0.50
CA LEU A 41 -0.05 -8.59 -1.20
C LEU A 41 0.17 -7.79 -2.51
N VAL A 42 1.07 -6.80 -2.49
CA VAL A 42 1.46 -6.03 -3.69
C VAL A 42 2.06 -6.96 -4.76
N ASN A 43 3.03 -7.80 -4.39
CA ASN A 43 3.68 -8.73 -5.32
C ASN A 43 2.71 -9.75 -5.92
N ASN A 44 1.67 -10.13 -5.16
CA ASN A 44 0.60 -11.00 -5.62
C ASN A 44 -0.50 -10.26 -6.41
N LYS A 45 -0.30 -8.99 -6.75
CA LYS A 45 -1.28 -8.14 -7.48
C LYS A 45 -2.64 -8.06 -6.80
N HIS A 46 -2.69 -8.20 -5.47
CA HIS A 46 -3.93 -8.24 -4.72
C HIS A 46 -4.74 -6.94 -4.88
N PHE A 47 -4.07 -5.79 -4.96
CA PHE A 47 -4.73 -4.49 -5.04
C PHE A 47 -5.16 -4.09 -6.45
N ASP A 48 -4.74 -4.82 -7.48
CA ASP A 48 -5.05 -4.50 -8.87
C ASP A 48 -6.57 -4.60 -9.10
N GLY A 49 -7.13 -3.54 -9.67
CA GLY A 49 -8.58 -3.43 -9.94
C GLY A 49 -9.46 -3.22 -8.70
N THR A 50 -8.89 -3.01 -7.52
CA THR A 50 -9.65 -2.64 -6.31
C THR A 50 -10.00 -1.15 -6.30
N LEU A 51 -11.05 -0.77 -5.57
CA LEU A 51 -11.51 0.61 -5.45
C LEU A 51 -11.11 1.23 -4.11
N PHE A 52 -10.98 2.55 -4.10
CA PHE A 52 -11.15 3.34 -2.88
C PHE A 52 -12.65 3.50 -2.62
N TYR A 53 -13.22 2.55 -1.87
CA TYR A 53 -14.66 2.51 -1.60
C TYR A 53 -15.11 3.49 -0.53
N ARG A 54 -14.18 4.03 0.27
CA ARG A 54 -14.49 5.02 1.31
C ARG A 54 -13.54 6.21 1.20
N VAL A 55 -14.10 7.37 0.89
CA VAL A 55 -13.39 8.65 0.76
C VAL A 55 -14.09 9.67 1.64
N ILE A 56 -13.40 10.11 2.70
CA ILE A 56 -13.88 11.18 3.58
C ILE A 56 -12.93 12.35 3.40
N LYS A 57 -13.49 13.46 2.90
CA LYS A 57 -12.76 14.70 2.68
C LYS A 57 -12.08 15.14 3.99
N ASP A 58 -10.83 15.56 3.89
CA ASP A 58 -10.01 16.07 4.99
C ASP A 58 -9.78 15.06 6.13
N PHE A 59 -9.97 13.76 5.87
CA PHE A 59 -9.75 12.70 6.86
C PHE A 59 -9.00 11.49 6.30
N VAL A 60 -9.65 10.66 5.49
CA VAL A 60 -9.05 9.38 5.05
C VAL A 60 -9.63 8.88 3.74
N ILE A 61 -8.77 8.19 2.98
CA ILE A 61 -9.17 7.30 1.90
C ILE A 61 -8.87 5.86 2.30
N GLN A 62 -9.82 4.96 2.05
CA GLN A 62 -9.70 3.55 2.38
C GLN A 62 -10.11 2.71 1.16
N GLY A 63 -9.30 1.69 0.88
CA GLY A 63 -9.42 0.84 -0.31
C GLY A 63 -8.69 -0.48 -0.11
N GLY A 64 -8.50 -1.21 -1.21
CA GLY A 64 -7.73 -2.47 -1.21
C GLY A 64 -8.49 -3.70 -0.70
N SER A 65 -9.81 -3.61 -0.53
CA SER A 65 -10.64 -4.79 -0.26
C SER A 65 -10.83 -5.61 -1.54
N SER A 66 -10.65 -6.94 -1.46
CA SER A 66 -10.91 -7.85 -2.58
C SER A 66 -12.38 -7.82 -3.03
N ASP A 67 -13.32 -7.55 -2.12
CA ASP A 67 -14.75 -7.48 -2.43
C ASP A 67 -15.09 -6.25 -3.29
N SER A 68 -14.22 -5.23 -3.29
CA SER A 68 -14.38 -4.06 -4.16
C SER A 68 -13.93 -4.33 -5.60
N ARG A 69 -13.28 -5.47 -5.88
CA ARG A 69 -12.85 -5.81 -7.22
C ARG A 69 -14.09 -6.05 -8.09
N ASN A 70 -14.22 -5.25 -9.14
CA ASN A 70 -15.40 -5.23 -10.04
C ASN A 70 -16.70 -4.69 -9.41
N ALA A 71 -16.66 -4.07 -8.23
CA ALA A 71 -17.82 -3.38 -7.70
C ALA A 71 -18.13 -2.13 -8.56
N PRO A 72 -19.41 -1.81 -8.84
CA PRO A 72 -19.74 -0.56 -9.50
C PRO A 72 -19.33 0.63 -8.63
N PRO A 73 -18.73 1.69 -9.20
CA PRO A 73 -18.38 2.89 -8.45
C PRO A 73 -19.58 3.45 -7.67
N GLY A 74 -19.38 3.79 -6.39
CA GLY A 74 -20.40 4.46 -5.58
C GLY A 74 -21.40 3.55 -4.86
N LYS A 75 -21.25 2.22 -4.90
CA LYS A 75 -21.98 1.33 -3.99
C LYS A 75 -21.09 0.96 -2.79
N SER A 76 -21.47 1.50 -1.62
CA SER A 76 -20.99 1.09 -0.30
C SER A 76 -21.83 -0.03 0.26
#